data_AF-A0AAU2G4U0-F1
#
_entry.id   AF-A0AAU2G4U0-F1
#
_cell.length_a   1.000
_cell.length_b   1.000
_cell.length_c   1.000
_cell.angle_alpha   90.00
_cell.angle_beta   90.00
_cell.angle_gamma   90.00
#
_symmetry.space_group_name_H-M   'P 1'
#
loop_
_entity.id
_entity.type
_entity.pdbx_description
1 polymer ?
#
loop_
_entity_poly.entity_id
_entity_poly.type
_entity_poly.pdbx_seq_one_letter_code
_entity_poly.pdbx_strand_id
1 'polypeptide(L)'
;MREDGGRALPQRQQCSDVRCDDRVLLDSGQDCPRCEERQADRRATRCAVAAAVDASIPGASEAERRAATDRQLHEAVTAQAWIREHRWAMVRVQQAAAARARAEAATAQPDVDVPTALLAPVVVPAPRPAADTPIPERADAGPRGTHPGAGPELARSRVR
;
A
#
# COMPACT_ATOMS: atom_id res chain seq x y z
N MET A 1 36.84 3.09 -27.86
CA MET A 1 36.63 3.55 -26.47
C MET A 1 35.56 4.64 -26.51
N ARG A 2 34.28 4.26 -26.51
CA ARG A 2 33.17 5.20 -26.28
C ARG A 2 32.47 4.73 -25.02
N GLU A 3 32.74 5.44 -23.93
CA GLU A 3 32.01 5.27 -22.69
C GLU A 3 30.76 6.13 -22.79
N ASP A 4 29.70 5.55 -23.33
CA ASP A 4 28.36 6.10 -23.18
C ASP A 4 27.95 5.83 -21.73
N GLY A 5 28.25 6.79 -20.85
CA GLY A 5 27.80 6.79 -19.47
C GLY A 5 26.29 6.63 -19.44
N GLY A 6 25.83 5.41 -19.17
CA GLY A 6 24.44 5.00 -19.09
C GLY A 6 23.72 5.75 -17.97
N ARG A 7 23.29 6.98 -18.24
CA ARG A 7 22.25 7.63 -17.45
C ARG A 7 20.95 6.90 -17.79
N ALA A 8 20.58 5.95 -16.94
CA ALA A 8 19.21 5.48 -16.88
C ALA A 8 18.30 6.71 -16.81
N LEU A 9 17.45 6.89 -17.83
CA LEU A 9 16.40 7.90 -17.80
C LEU A 9 15.65 7.74 -16.48
N PRO A 10 15.28 8.83 -15.77
CA PRO A 10 14.44 8.69 -14.59
C PRO A 10 13.11 8.04 -15.02
N GLN A 11 13.01 6.72 -14.87
CA GLN A 11 11.75 6.01 -14.95
C GLN A 11 10.90 6.67 -13.88
N ARG A 12 9.80 7.31 -14.29
CA ARG A 12 8.77 7.71 -13.33
C ARG A 12 8.31 6.43 -12.69
N GLN A 13 8.81 6.14 -11.48
CA GLN A 13 8.56 4.90 -10.78
C GLN A 13 7.05 4.74 -10.61
N GLN A 14 6.44 3.98 -11.53
CA GLN A 14 5.02 3.66 -11.48
C GLN A 14 4.77 2.64 -10.38
N CYS A 15 5.79 1.90 -9.96
CA CYS A 15 5.77 1.02 -8.80
C CYS A 15 6.75 1.56 -7.76
N SER A 16 6.39 1.55 -6.49
CA SER A 16 7.30 1.93 -5.40
C SER A 16 8.15 0.77 -4.88
N ASP A 17 7.94 -0.45 -5.41
CA ASP A 17 8.78 -1.60 -5.07
C ASP A 17 10.13 -1.48 -5.79
N VAL A 18 11.21 -1.42 -5.01
CA VAL A 18 12.59 -1.26 -5.50
C VAL A 18 13.08 -2.43 -6.34
N ARG A 19 12.43 -3.60 -6.25
CA ARG A 19 12.76 -4.79 -7.05
C ARG A 19 12.00 -4.83 -8.37
N CYS A 20 11.04 -3.94 -8.57
CA CYS A 20 10.24 -3.90 -9.80
C CYS A 20 10.93 -3.04 -10.84
N ASP A 21 11.22 -3.62 -12.00
CA ASP A 21 11.59 -2.90 -13.21
C ASP A 21 10.54 -3.16 -14.29
N ASP A 22 9.89 -2.08 -14.75
CA ASP A 22 8.89 -2.12 -15.82
C ASP A 22 7.90 -3.30 -15.77
N ARG A 23 7.35 -3.55 -14.57
CA ARG A 23 6.35 -4.59 -14.24
C ARG A 23 6.89 -5.99 -14.04
N VAL A 24 8.20 -6.19 -14.13
CA VAL A 24 8.86 -7.47 -13.85
C VAL A 24 9.70 -7.33 -12.58
N LEU A 25 9.71 -8.35 -11.73
CA LEU A 25 10.60 -8.40 -10.58
C LEU A 25 12.00 -8.82 -11.00
N LEU A 26 13.01 -8.03 -10.64
CA LEU A 26 14.41 -8.28 -11.01
C LEU A 26 14.99 -9.55 -10.38
N ASP A 27 14.49 -9.97 -9.23
CA ASP A 27 14.98 -11.14 -8.49
C ASP A 27 14.51 -12.48 -9.06
N SER A 28 13.31 -12.50 -9.66
CA SER A 28 12.58 -13.71 -10.02
C SER A 28 12.13 -13.75 -11.48
N GLY A 29 12.20 -12.62 -12.18
CA GLY A 29 11.69 -12.47 -13.55
C GLY A 29 10.18 -12.62 -13.68
N GLN A 30 9.44 -12.71 -12.56
CA GLN A 30 7.99 -12.85 -12.55
C GLN A 30 7.31 -11.48 -12.70
N ASP A 31 6.04 -11.49 -13.05
CA ASP A 31 5.22 -10.29 -13.02
C ASP A 31 5.16 -9.69 -11.60
N CYS A 32 5.28 -8.38 -11.51
CA CYS A 32 5.24 -7.66 -10.25
C CYS A 32 3.78 -7.55 -9.77
N PRO A 33 3.42 -8.14 -8.61
CA PRO A 33 2.03 -8.20 -8.16
C PRO A 33 1.42 -6.81 -7.94
N ARG A 34 2.23 -5.81 -7.54
CA ARG A 34 1.76 -4.42 -7.42
C ARG A 34 1.46 -3.76 -8.76
N CYS A 35 2.23 -4.10 -9.79
CA CYS A 35 1.98 -3.61 -11.13
C CYS A 35 0.75 -4.30 -11.74
N GLU A 36 0.53 -5.57 -11.45
CA GLU A 36 -0.69 -6.29 -11.84
C GLU A 36 -1.94 -5.71 -11.19
N GLU A 37 -1.92 -5.50 -9.88
CA GLU A 37 -3.02 -4.88 -9.13
C GLU A 37 -3.37 -3.51 -9.71
N ARG A 38 -2.37 -2.64 -9.92
CA ARG A 38 -2.58 -1.33 -10.58
C ARG A 38 -3.17 -1.45 -11.99
N GLN A 39 -2.79 -2.46 -12.75
CA GLN A 39 -3.35 -2.68 -14.07
C GLN A 39 -4.79 -3.18 -13.99
N ALA A 40 -5.10 -4.06 -13.03
CA ALA A 40 -6.46 -4.53 -12.76
C ALA A 40 -7.36 -3.34 -12.37
N ASP A 41 -6.91 -2.47 -11.47
CA ASP A 41 -7.64 -1.25 -11.09
C ASP A 41 -7.92 -0.35 -12.30
N ARG A 42 -6.91 -0.07 -13.12
CA ARG A 42 -7.08 0.73 -14.35
C ARG A 42 -8.03 0.09 -15.36
N ARG A 43 -8.08 -1.25 -15.43
CA ARG A 43 -9.06 -1.96 -16.28
C ARG A 43 -10.46 -1.82 -15.68
N ALA A 44 -10.62 -2.05 -14.38
CA ALA A 44 -11.88 -1.91 -13.68
C ALA A 44 -12.46 -0.49 -13.82
N THR A 45 -11.65 0.56 -13.62
CA THR A 45 -12.08 1.96 -13.84
C THR A 45 -12.57 2.19 -15.26
N ARG A 46 -11.83 1.72 -16.28
CA ARG A 46 -12.25 1.88 -17.68
C ARG A 46 -13.55 1.15 -17.99
N CYS A 47 -13.71 -0.08 -17.48
CA CYS A 47 -14.96 -0.83 -17.61
C CYS A 47 -16.14 -0.12 -16.94
N ALA A 48 -15.93 0.42 -15.72
CA ALA A 48 -16.96 1.15 -15.00
C ALA A 48 -17.39 2.43 -15.75
N VAL A 49 -16.44 3.19 -16.28
CA VAL A 49 -16.76 4.40 -17.08
C VAL A 49 -17.49 4.04 -18.36
N ALA A 50 -17.03 3.02 -19.09
CA ALA A 50 -17.71 2.56 -20.31
C ALA A 50 -19.16 2.15 -20.02
N ALA A 51 -19.39 1.37 -18.95
CA ALA A 51 -20.73 0.98 -18.54
C ALA A 51 -21.60 2.18 -18.14
N ALA A 52 -21.03 3.17 -17.46
CA ALA A 52 -21.73 4.40 -17.10
C ALA A 52 -22.12 5.22 -18.35
N VAL A 53 -21.23 5.30 -19.35
CA VAL A 53 -21.51 5.96 -20.63
C VAL A 53 -22.62 5.23 -21.38
N ASP A 54 -22.52 3.91 -21.52
CA ASP A 54 -23.56 3.10 -22.19
C ASP A 54 -24.94 3.28 -21.55
N ALA A 55 -24.99 3.39 -20.22
CA ALA A 55 -26.22 3.67 -19.48
C ALA A 55 -26.73 5.11 -19.67
N SER A 56 -25.84 6.08 -19.90
CA SER A 56 -26.16 7.51 -20.02
C SER A 56 -26.63 7.91 -21.42
N ILE A 57 -26.18 7.21 -22.46
CA ILE A 57 -26.53 7.48 -23.87
C ILE A 57 -27.01 6.21 -24.59
N PRO A 58 -28.18 5.66 -24.20
CA PRO A 58 -28.72 4.47 -24.82
C PRO A 58 -28.99 4.71 -26.31
N GLY A 59 -28.58 3.75 -27.15
CA GLY A 59 -28.77 3.83 -28.61
C GLY A 59 -27.72 4.63 -29.38
N ALA A 60 -26.74 5.23 -28.69
CA ALA A 60 -25.60 5.86 -29.36
C ALA A 60 -24.77 4.84 -30.15
N SER A 61 -24.18 5.28 -31.26
CA SER A 61 -23.24 4.47 -32.05
C SER A 61 -21.96 4.15 -31.26
N GLU A 62 -21.21 3.14 -31.69
CA GLU A 62 -19.96 2.76 -31.03
C GLU A 62 -18.94 3.92 -31.00
N ALA A 63 -18.85 4.69 -32.08
CA ALA A 63 -17.95 5.84 -32.16
C ALA A 63 -18.31 6.93 -31.14
N GLU A 64 -19.61 7.21 -30.97
CA GLU A 64 -20.10 8.17 -29.98
C GLU A 64 -19.84 7.69 -28.55
N ARG A 65 -20.11 6.41 -28.26
CA ARG A 65 -19.83 5.83 -26.93
C ARG A 65 -18.34 5.82 -26.60
N ARG A 66 -17.49 5.55 -27.60
CA ARG A 66 -16.03 5.62 -27.43
C ARG A 66 -15.56 7.05 -27.15
N ALA A 67 -16.01 8.03 -27.93
CA ALA A 67 -15.64 9.42 -27.73
C ALA A 67 -16.11 9.96 -26.36
N ALA A 68 -17.31 9.57 -25.91
CA ALA A 68 -17.81 9.90 -24.59
C ALA A 68 -17.00 9.25 -23.46
N THR A 69 -16.64 7.97 -23.61
CA THR A 69 -15.80 7.24 -22.66
C THR A 69 -14.41 7.87 -22.52
N ASP A 70 -13.76 8.19 -23.64
CA ASP A 70 -12.43 8.82 -23.64
C ASP A 70 -12.45 10.19 -22.95
N ARG A 71 -13.50 10.98 -23.20
CA ARG A 71 -13.71 12.28 -22.54
C ARG A 71 -13.88 12.12 -21.02
N GLN A 72 -14.79 11.24 -20.60
CA GLN A 72 -15.03 11.03 -19.17
C GLN A 72 -13.80 10.46 -18.44
N LEU A 73 -13.05 9.56 -19.08
CA LEU A 73 -11.78 9.06 -18.53
C LEU A 73 -10.76 10.19 -18.38
N HIS A 74 -10.64 11.05 -19.39
CA HIS A 74 -9.73 12.19 -19.34
C HIS A 74 -10.08 13.15 -18.19
N GLU A 75 -11.36 13.48 -18.04
CA GLU A 75 -11.86 14.31 -16.94
C GLU A 75 -11.56 13.68 -15.57
N ALA A 76 -11.87 12.39 -15.41
CA ALA A 76 -11.64 11.67 -14.16
C ALA A 76 -10.16 11.62 -13.77
N VAL A 77 -9.27 11.29 -14.72
CA VAL A 77 -7.82 11.24 -14.49
C VAL A 77 -7.27 12.64 -14.14
N THR A 78 -7.76 13.67 -14.83
CA THR A 78 -7.36 15.05 -14.57
C THR A 78 -7.79 15.49 -13.18
N ALA A 79 -9.04 15.25 -12.79
CA ALA A 79 -9.55 15.54 -11.46
C ALA A 79 -8.73 14.82 -10.37
N GLN A 80 -8.41 13.53 -10.58
CA GLN A 80 -7.59 12.76 -9.65
C GLN A 80 -6.16 13.33 -9.52
N ALA A 81 -5.58 13.83 -10.60
CA ALA A 81 -4.27 14.49 -10.58
C ALA A 81 -4.30 15.76 -9.73
N TRP A 82 -5.33 16.60 -9.88
CA TRP A 82 -5.52 17.80 -9.07
C TRP A 82 -5.67 17.49 -7.58
N ILE A 83 -6.52 16.51 -7.24
CA ILE A 83 -6.71 16.07 -5.84
C ILE A 83 -5.37 15.62 -5.24
N ARG A 84 -4.58 14.87 -6.00
CA ARG A 84 -3.28 14.37 -5.57
C ARG A 84 -2.30 15.51 -5.33
N GLU A 85 -2.20 16.47 -6.26
CA GLU A 85 -1.30 17.61 -6.11
C GLU A 85 -1.69 18.47 -4.91
N HIS A 86 -2.98 18.73 -4.73
CA HIS A 86 -3.47 19.47 -3.57
C HIS A 86 -3.12 18.76 -2.25
N ARG A 87 -3.30 17.44 -2.19
CA ARG A 87 -2.91 16.64 -1.03
C ARG A 87 -1.40 16.75 -0.77
N TRP A 88 -0.56 16.68 -1.80
CA TRP A 88 0.88 16.83 -1.64
C TRP A 88 1.30 18.23 -1.21
N ALA A 89 0.63 19.26 -1.72
CA ALA A 89 0.85 20.64 -1.27
C ALA A 89 0.59 20.77 0.23
N MET A 90 -0.52 20.22 0.72
CA MET A 90 -0.83 20.19 2.15
C MET A 90 0.23 19.44 2.96
N VAL A 91 0.68 18.27 2.50
CA VAL A 91 1.74 17.51 3.16
C VAL A 91 3.04 18.32 3.26
N ARG A 92 3.42 19.03 2.19
CA ARG A 92 4.62 19.87 2.18
C ARG A 92 4.52 21.03 3.18
N VAL A 93 3.36 21.67 3.28
CA VAL A 93 3.11 22.73 4.28
C VAL A 93 3.26 22.17 5.70
N GLN A 94 2.64 21.02 5.99
CA GLN A 94 2.74 20.39 7.31
C GLN A 94 4.19 19.98 7.64
N GLN A 95 4.93 19.44 6.67
CA GLN A 95 6.34 19.07 6.85
C GLN A 95 7.22 20.29 7.11
N ALA A 96 6.99 21.40 6.39
CA ALA A 96 7.71 22.64 6.60
C ALA A 96 7.44 23.22 7.99
N ALA A 97 6.17 23.23 8.43
CA ALA A 97 5.80 23.66 9.78
C ALA A 97 6.47 22.80 10.86
N ALA A 98 6.42 21.47 10.72
CA ALA A 98 7.08 20.55 11.65
C ALA A 98 8.60 20.73 11.66
N ALA A 99 9.24 20.99 10.51
CA ALA A 99 10.67 21.27 10.44
C ALA A 99 11.04 22.59 11.15
N ARG A 100 10.24 23.65 10.98
CA ARG A 100 10.42 24.92 11.68
C ARG A 100 10.29 24.76 13.20
N ALA A 101 9.24 24.09 13.66
CA ALA A 101 9.04 23.82 15.08
C ALA A 101 10.21 23.02 15.69
N ARG A 102 10.74 22.03 14.97
CA ARG A 102 11.95 21.30 15.40
C ARG A 102 13.19 22.19 15.47
N ALA A 103 13.38 23.10 14.50
CA ALA A 103 14.50 24.03 14.51
C ALA A 103 14.40 25.03 15.67
N GLU A 104 13.21 25.61 15.90
CA GLU A 104 12.95 26.52 17.02
C GLU A 104 13.18 25.82 18.36
N ALA A 105 12.68 24.59 18.54
CA ALA A 105 12.90 23.80 19.74
C ALA A 105 14.39 23.47 19.97
N ALA A 106 15.17 23.24 18.90
CA ALA A 106 16.61 23.01 19.00
C ALA A 106 17.37 24.29 19.40
N THR A 107 16.93 25.47 18.93
CA THR A 107 17.53 26.76 19.35
C THR A 107 17.10 27.20 20.75
N ALA A 108 15.95 26.72 21.22
CA ALA A 108 15.40 27.05 22.53
C ALA A 108 15.84 26.07 23.63
N GLN A 109 16.60 25.01 23.31
CA GLN A 109 17.28 24.23 24.35
C GLN A 109 18.39 25.13 24.95
N PRO A 110 18.29 25.57 26.21
CA PRO A 110 19.49 26.05 26.90
C PRO A 110 20.51 24.91 26.95
N ASP A 111 21.80 25.24 26.90
CA ASP A 111 22.89 24.35 27.35
C ASP A 111 22.59 24.00 28.82
N VAL A 112 21.75 22.99 29.03
CA VAL A 112 21.71 22.30 30.29
C VAL A 112 22.92 21.39 30.23
N ASP A 113 24.07 21.96 30.61
CA ASP A 113 25.12 21.20 31.28
C ASP A 113 24.46 20.58 32.52
N VAL A 114 23.72 19.49 32.33
CA VAL A 114 23.36 18.58 33.41
C VAL A 114 24.71 18.00 33.81
N PRO A 115 25.23 18.30 35.02
CA PRO A 115 26.45 17.66 35.46
C PRO A 115 26.22 16.15 35.37
N THR A 116 27.09 15.45 34.64
CA THR A 116 27.06 13.98 34.42
C THR A 116 26.88 13.20 35.74
N ALA A 117 27.16 13.82 36.89
CA ALA A 117 26.87 13.31 38.23
C ALA A 117 25.38 12.98 38.52
N LEU A 118 24.40 13.59 37.84
CA LEU A 118 22.97 13.30 38.04
C LEU A 118 22.41 12.20 37.11
N LEU A 119 23.21 11.72 36.14
CA LEU A 119 22.85 10.61 35.26
C LEU A 119 23.53 9.30 35.69
N ALA A 120 23.73 9.10 37.00
CA ALA A 120 24.08 7.79 37.49
C ALA A 120 22.94 6.82 37.08
N PRO A 121 23.22 5.76 36.30
CA PRO A 121 22.19 4.80 35.95
C PRO A 121 21.65 4.21 37.24
N VAL A 122 20.35 4.42 37.49
CA VAL A 122 19.65 3.71 38.55
C VAL A 122 19.72 2.23 38.18
N VAL A 123 20.62 1.51 38.84
CA VAL A 123 20.70 0.06 38.76
C VAL A 123 19.41 -0.46 39.38
N VAL A 124 18.44 -0.79 38.54
CA VAL A 124 17.27 -1.55 38.96
C VAL A 124 17.77 -2.95 39.32
N PRO A 125 17.60 -3.40 40.58
CA PRO A 125 18.02 -4.74 40.96
C PRO A 125 17.27 -5.76 40.09
N ALA A 126 18.02 -6.75 39.60
CA ALA A 126 17.46 -7.81 38.76
C ALA A 126 16.24 -8.46 39.45
N PRO A 127 15.13 -8.69 38.74
CA PRO A 127 14.02 -9.44 39.30
C PRO A 127 14.57 -10.80 39.74
N ARG A 128 14.33 -11.16 41.00
CA ARG A 128 14.65 -12.49 41.50
C ARG A 128 13.95 -13.50 40.59
N PRO A 129 14.62 -14.60 40.17
CA PRO A 129 13.94 -15.64 39.42
C PRO A 129 12.74 -16.08 40.24
N ALA A 130 11.56 -16.01 39.62
CA ALA A 130 10.37 -16.61 40.18
C ALA A 130 10.69 -18.09 40.41
N ALA A 131 10.53 -18.54 41.65
CA ALA A 131 10.57 -19.96 41.95
C ALA A 131 9.57 -20.65 41.01
N ASP A 132 10.03 -21.72 40.36
CA ASP A 132 9.20 -22.54 39.47
C ASP A 132 7.94 -22.96 40.21
N THR A 133 6.83 -22.29 39.91
CA THR A 133 5.50 -22.77 40.26
C THR A 133 5.30 -24.04 39.45
N PRO A 134 5.11 -25.22 40.07
CA PRO A 134 4.84 -26.43 39.31
C PRO A 134 3.54 -26.24 38.51
N ILE A 135 3.66 -26.47 37.21
CA ILE A 135 2.54 -26.55 36.27
C ILE A 135 1.60 -27.65 36.78
N PRO A 136 0.32 -27.37 37.07
CA PRO A 136 -0.62 -28.43 37.39
C PRO A 136 -0.80 -29.33 36.16
N GLU A 137 -0.61 -30.63 36.39
CA GLU A 137 -0.76 -31.74 35.47
C GLU A 137 -2.01 -31.58 34.59
N ARG A 138 -1.81 -31.66 33.27
CA ARG A 138 -2.91 -31.75 32.31
C ARG A 138 -3.63 -33.07 32.53
N ALA A 139 -4.84 -33.00 33.08
CA ALA A 139 -5.77 -34.11 33.06
C ALA A 139 -6.09 -34.48 31.61
N ASP A 140 -5.76 -35.74 31.32
CA ASP A 140 -6.04 -36.47 30.10
C ASP A 140 -7.55 -36.50 29.82
N ALA A 141 -7.97 -35.96 28.67
CA ALA A 141 -9.31 -36.11 28.14
C ALA A 141 -9.18 -36.74 26.75
N GLY A 142 -9.33 -38.07 26.74
CA GLY A 142 -9.26 -38.92 25.56
C GLY A 142 -10.28 -38.61 24.46
N PRO A 143 -10.16 -39.31 23.32
CA PRO A 143 -10.70 -38.87 22.04
C PRO A 143 -12.17 -39.28 21.88
N ARG A 144 -12.97 -38.41 21.26
CA ARG A 144 -14.30 -38.78 20.76
C ARG A 144 -14.57 -38.17 19.38
N GLY A 145 -14.16 -38.91 18.36
CA GLY A 145 -15.02 -39.41 17.28
C GLY A 145 -15.76 -38.44 16.35
N THR A 146 -15.44 -38.62 15.06
CA THR A 146 -16.36 -38.76 13.90
C THR A 146 -17.03 -37.53 13.25
N HIS A 147 -16.49 -37.20 12.07
CA HIS A 147 -17.25 -36.83 10.85
C HIS A 147 -18.20 -37.97 10.42
N PRO A 148 -19.34 -37.70 9.75
CA PRO A 148 -19.35 -37.65 8.26
C PRO A 148 -20.43 -36.76 7.57
N GLY A 149 -20.24 -36.55 6.26
CA GLY A 149 -21.23 -36.06 5.26
C GLY A 149 -20.76 -34.79 4.53
N ALA A 150 -20.26 -34.74 3.27
CA ALA A 150 -20.69 -35.32 1.98
C ALA A 150 -22.17 -35.00 1.67
N GLY A 151 -22.50 -33.85 1.06
CA GLY A 151 -22.50 -33.50 -0.39
C GLY A 151 -23.89 -32.89 -0.75
N PRO A 152 -24.23 -32.47 -2.00
CA PRO A 152 -23.44 -32.38 -3.22
C PRO A 152 -23.53 -31.02 -4.00
N GLU A 153 -22.58 -30.90 -4.93
CA GLU A 153 -22.62 -30.32 -6.28
C GLU A 153 -23.97 -29.91 -6.88
N LEU A 154 -24.05 -28.67 -7.39
CA LEU A 154 -24.97 -28.31 -8.49
C LEU A 154 -24.22 -27.52 -9.56
N ALA A 155 -24.05 -28.20 -10.69
CA ALA A 155 -23.48 -27.67 -11.92
C ALA A 155 -24.57 -27.07 -12.83
N ARG A 156 -24.18 -25.97 -13.51
CA ARG A 156 -24.59 -25.53 -14.87
C ARG A 156 -26.02 -25.00 -15.12
N SER A 157 -26.07 -23.79 -15.69
CA SER A 157 -26.78 -23.58 -16.97
C SER A 157 -26.17 -22.43 -17.78
N ARG A 158 -25.61 -22.82 -18.93
CA ARG A 158 -25.42 -21.96 -20.11
C ARG A 158 -26.78 -21.84 -20.79
N VAL A 159 -27.22 -20.63 -21.11
CA VAL A 159 -28.25 -20.41 -22.14
C VAL A 159 -27.59 -19.73 -23.33
N ARG A 160 -28.10 -20.14 -24.48
CA ARG A 160 -27.53 -20.19 -25.81
C ARG A 160 -27.74 -18.89 -26.58
#